data_AF-A0A7V9GHZ9-F1
#
_entry.id   AF-A0A7V9GHZ9-F1
#
_cell.length_a   1.000
_cell.length_b   1.000
_cell.length_c   1.000
_cell.angle_alpha   90.00
_cell.angle_beta   90.00
_cell.angle_gamma   90.00
#
_symmetry.space_group_name_H-M   'P 1'
#
loop_
_entity.id
_entity.type
_entity.pdbx_description
1 polymer ?
#
loop_
_entity_poly.entity_id
_entity_poly.type
_entity_poly.pdbx_seq_one_letter_code
_entity_poly.pdbx_strand_id
1 'polypeptide(L)' 'MATPTPSSGGPAPDAQVDTCYVHKDRRAGVRCQRCERLICPHCMHTASVGFHCAKCARSGRQKVLTAATL' A
#
# COMPACT_ATOMS: atom_id res chain seq x y z
N MET A 1 14.43 -43.91 26.03
CA MET A 1 14.79 -43.24 24.76
C MET A 1 14.02 -41.93 24.76
N ALA A 2 14.70 -40.80 24.95
CA ALA A 2 14.09 -39.49 25.09
C ALA A 2 13.83 -38.90 23.70
N THR A 3 12.56 -38.68 23.38
CA THR A 3 12.15 -37.95 22.17
C THR A 3 12.47 -36.46 22.36
N PRO A 4 13.21 -35.80 21.46
CA PRO A 4 13.28 -34.34 21.45
C PRO A 4 12.02 -33.80 20.77
N THR A 5 11.23 -32.99 21.49
CA THR A 5 10.14 -32.21 20.88
C THR A 5 10.74 -30.94 20.27
N PRO A 6 10.64 -30.71 18.95
CA PRO A 6 11.10 -29.46 18.35
C PRO A 6 10.00 -28.39 18.35
N SER A 7 10.46 -27.17 18.64
CA SER A 7 10.01 -25.91 18.03
C SER A 7 8.52 -25.55 18.17
N SER A 8 8.19 -24.89 19.29
CA SER A 8 7.09 -23.93 19.30
C SER A 8 7.51 -22.69 18.51
N GLY A 9 7.16 -22.64 17.23
CA GLY A 9 7.09 -21.40 16.48
C GLY A 9 6.12 -20.47 17.20
N GLY A 10 6.67 -19.45 17.88
CA GLY A 10 5.86 -18.41 18.52
C GLY A 10 4.96 -17.72 17.49
N PRO A 11 3.75 -17.29 17.87
CA PRO A 11 2.87 -16.58 16.96
C PRO A 11 3.61 -15.35 16.42
N ALA A 12 3.81 -15.32 15.10
CA ALA A 12 4.42 -14.19 14.42
C ALA A 12 3.71 -12.90 14.87
N PRO A 13 4.48 -11.83 15.14
CA PRO A 13 3.97 -10.61 15.74
C PRO A 13 2.86 -10.06 14.84
N ASP A 14 1.75 -9.68 15.46
CA ASP A 14 0.72 -8.78 14.94
C ASP A 14 0.76 -8.62 13.42
N ALA A 15 -0.09 -9.39 12.73
CA ALA A 15 -0.56 -9.01 11.41
C ALA A 15 -1.29 -7.67 11.60
N GLN A 16 -0.51 -6.58 11.67
CA GLN A 16 -0.95 -5.20 11.69
C GLN A 16 -1.98 -5.17 10.60
N VAL A 17 -3.24 -5.03 10.98
CA VAL A 17 -4.33 -5.07 10.02
C VAL A 17 -4.01 -3.94 9.08
N ASP A 18 -3.42 -4.27 7.93
CA ASP A 18 -2.92 -3.30 6.99
C ASP A 18 -4.16 -2.51 6.61
N THR A 19 -4.28 -1.32 7.15
CA THR A 19 -5.49 -0.52 7.07
C THR A 19 -5.18 0.58 6.09
N CYS A 20 -6.18 0.96 5.30
CA CYS A 20 -5.95 2.01 4.33
C CYS A 20 -5.52 3.29 5.06
N TYR A 21 -4.40 3.89 4.64
CA TYR A 21 -3.97 5.15 5.26
C TYR A 21 -5.03 6.27 5.17
N VAL A 22 -5.96 6.15 4.21
CA VAL A 22 -7.11 7.05 4.02
C VAL A 22 -8.30 6.64 4.90
N HIS A 23 -8.52 5.34 5.07
CA HIS A 23 -9.69 4.79 5.75
C HIS A 23 -9.26 3.84 6.86
N LYS A 24 -9.43 4.28 8.12
CA LYS A 24 -9.19 3.44 9.31
C LYS A 24 -10.13 2.23 9.42
N ASP A 25 -11.22 2.25 8.67
CA ASP A 25 -12.27 1.23 8.70
C ASP A 25 -12.11 0.16 7.60
N ARG A 26 -11.19 0.37 6.64
CA ARG A 26 -11.03 -0.54 5.50
C ARG A 26 -9.70 -1.24 5.55
N ARG A 27 -9.75 -2.57 5.39
CA ARG A 27 -8.57 -3.39 5.15
C ARG A 27 -7.92 -2.99 3.83
N ALA A 28 -6.65 -2.62 3.92
CA ALA A 28 -5.72 -2.49 2.82
C ALA A 28 -5.04 -3.83 2.54
N GLY A 29 -4.74 -4.02 1.26
CA GLY A 29 -3.95 -5.15 0.77
C GLY A 29 -3.11 -4.77 -0.45
N VAL A 30 -3.10 -3.49 -0.82
CA VAL A 30 -2.38 -2.97 -1.98
C VAL A 30 -1.29 -2.03 -1.47
N ARG A 31 -0.04 -2.26 -1.89
CA ARG A 31 1.11 -1.43 -1.49
C ARG A 31 1.47 -0.43 -2.58
N CYS A 32 1.51 0.85 -2.22
CA CYS A 32 1.92 1.91 -3.15
C CYS A 32 3.38 1.73 -3.57
N GLN A 33 3.67 1.67 -4.87
CA GLN A 33 5.04 1.47 -5.38
C GLN A 33 5.99 2.67 -5.12
N ARG A 34 5.45 3.84 -4.74
CA ARG A 34 6.21 5.10 -4.66
C ARG A 34 6.46 5.59 -3.23
N CYS A 35 5.59 5.23 -2.30
CA CYS A 35 5.71 5.61 -0.89
C CYS A 35 5.43 4.44 0.05
N GLU A 36 5.33 3.22 -0.50
CA GLU A 36 5.23 1.94 0.21
C GLU A 36 4.10 1.79 1.24
N ARG A 37 3.20 2.77 1.31
CA ARG A 37 2.00 2.76 2.15
C ARG A 37 0.91 1.86 1.59
N LEU A 38 0.16 1.28 2.52
CA LEU A 38 -0.96 0.40 2.22
C LEU A 38 -2.25 1.18 1.96
N ILE A 39 -2.94 0.79 0.90
CA ILE A 39 -4.19 1.37 0.43
C ILE A 39 -5.22 0.27 0.19
N CYS A 40 -6.49 0.63 0.37
CA CYS A 40 -7.59 -0.26 -0.04
C CYS A 40 -7.72 -0.25 -1.57
N PRO A 41 -8.28 -1.32 -2.17
CA PRO A 41 -8.48 -1.41 -3.62
C PRO A 41 -9.43 -0.34 -4.18
N HIS A 42 -10.17 0.37 -3.33
CA HIS A 42 -10.99 1.52 -3.72
C HIS A 42 -10.18 2.83 -3.85
N CYS A 43 -9.06 2.96 -3.13
CA CYS A 43 -8.19 4.14 -3.19
C CYS A 43 -6.92 3.90 -4.03
N MET A 44 -6.77 2.70 -4.60
CA MET A 44 -5.66 2.40 -5.50
C MET A 44 -5.84 3.08 -6.84
N HIS A 45 -4.75 3.65 -7.36
CA HIS A 45 -4.69 4.16 -8.72
C HIS A 45 -3.76 3.27 -9.53
N THR A 46 -4.28 2.74 -10.63
CA THR A 46 -3.47 2.07 -11.66
C THR A 46 -2.43 3.05 -12.18
N ALA A 47 -1.18 2.61 -12.19
CA ALA A 47 -0.05 3.34 -12.77
C ALA A 47 0.60 2.47 -13.86
N SER A 48 1.53 3.04 -14.62
CA SER A 48 2.29 2.29 -15.64
C SER A 48 3.04 1.08 -15.05
N VAL A 49 3.42 1.16 -13.78
CA VAL A 49 3.97 0.03 -13.01
C VAL A 49 3.26 -0.08 -11.66
N GLY A 50 2.45 -1.13 -11.50
CA GLY A 50 1.74 -1.42 -10.27
C GLY A 50 0.70 -0.36 -9.87
N PHE A 51 0.69 0.01 -8.59
CA PHE A 51 -0.33 0.87 -8.00
C PHE A 51 0.26 2.03 -7.21
N HIS A 52 -0.36 3.20 -7.36
CA HIS A 52 -0.05 4.40 -6.60
C HIS A 52 -1.20 4.76 -5.66
N CYS A 53 -0.86 5.32 -4.49
CA CYS A 53 -1.85 5.92 -3.60
C CYS A 53 -2.37 7.25 -4.15
N ALA A 54 -3.54 7.70 -3.69
CA ALA A 54 -4.17 8.95 -4.14
C ALA A 54 -3.24 10.18 -4.05
N LYS A 55 -2.41 10.26 -2.99
CA LYS A 55 -1.42 11.34 -2.84
C LYS A 55 -0.36 11.31 -3.93
N CYS A 56 0.26 10.15 -4.17
CA CYS A 56 1.30 9.98 -5.21
C CYS A 56 0.71 10.11 -6.62
N ALA A 57 -0.48 9.57 -6.86
CA ALA A 57 -1.19 9.71 -8.12
C ALA A 57 -1.53 11.17 -8.44
N ARG A 58 -1.93 11.97 -7.44
CA ARG A 58 -2.22 13.40 -7.64
C ARG A 58 -0.95 14.23 -7.86
N SER A 59 0.14 13.91 -7.17
CA SER A 59 1.44 14.56 -7.37
C SER A 59 2.09 14.22 -8.72
N GLY A 60 1.86 13.02 -9.27
CA GLY A 60 2.40 12.59 -10.56
C GLY A 60 1.68 13.16 -11.79
N ARG A 61 0.56 13.86 -11.60
CA ARG A 61 -0.11 14.60 -12.69
C ARG A 61 0.77 15.78 -13.02
N GLN A 62 1.70 15.60 -13.96
CA GLN A 62 2.39 16.71 -14.59
C GLN A 62 1.32 17.69 -15.05
N LYS A 63 1.28 18.87 -14.44
CA LYS A 63 0.49 19.98 -14.95
C LYS A 63 1.08 20.27 -16.32
N VAL A 64 0.44 19.78 -17.37
CA VAL A 64 0.67 20.28 -18.71
C VAL A 64 0.27 21.74 -18.66
N LEU A 65 1.26 22.62 -18.50
CA LEU A 65 1.07 24.03 -18.76
C LEU A 65 0.93 24.10 -20.27
N THR A 66 -0.31 24.02 -20.74
CA THR A 66 -0.63 24.25 -22.14
C THR A 66 -0.23 25.68 -22.43
N ALA A 67 0.70 25.87 -23.37
CA ALA A 67 1.16 27.16 -23.86
C ALA A 67 0.05 27.84 -24.69
N ALA A 68 -1.05 28.17 -24.02
CA ALA A 68 -2.16 28.91 -24.57
C ALA A 68 -2.29 30.19 -23.76
N THR A 69 -1.37 31.13 -24.01
CA THR A 69 -1.62 32.59 -24.07
C THR A 69 -0.33 33.22 -24.59
N LEU A 70 -0.31 33.35 -25.93
CA LEU A 70 0.38 34.31 -26.80
C LEU A 70 1.53 35.14 -26.20
#